data_AF-A0A5J4PLC7-F1
#
_entry.id   AF-A0A5J4PLC7-F1
#
_cell.length_a   1.000
_cell.length_b   1.000
_cell.length_c   1.000
_cell.angle_alpha   90.00
_cell.angle_beta   90.00
_cell.angle_gamma   90.00
#
_symmetry.space_group_name_H-M   'P 1'
#
loop_
_entity.id
_entity.type
_entity.pdbx_description
1 polymer ?
#
loop_
_entity_poly.entity_id
_entity_poly.type
_entity_poly.pdbx_seq_one_letter_code
_entity_poly.pdbx_strand_id
1 'polypeptide(L)'
;MNKFDSIQAMLGLTDKEKAQILSINMANHPGRLYKEVWIGLGGTQSAVYATEVSEEEYLTYTTEETEKLEVFRTTEKFGGNIELAIRELAQSKRNETKRQRN
;
A
#
# COMPACT_ATOMS: atom_id res chain seq x y z
N MET A 1 24.97 17.05 10.76
CA MET A 1 25.14 15.70 11.31
C MET A 1 23.81 14.97 11.13
N ASN A 2 23.78 13.92 10.31
CA ASN A 2 22.56 13.19 10.01
C ASN A 2 22.09 12.45 11.27
N LYS A 3 20.82 12.59 11.69
CA LYS A 3 20.30 12.01 12.94
C LYS A 3 20.20 10.48 12.91
N PHE A 4 20.52 9.87 11.78
CA PHE A 4 20.40 8.43 11.55
C PHE A 4 21.32 7.59 12.43
N ASP A 5 22.52 8.08 12.77
CA ASP A 5 23.44 7.32 13.62
C ASP A 5 22.91 7.22 15.06
N SER A 6 22.24 8.26 15.55
CA SER A 6 21.54 8.24 16.83
C SER A 6 20.34 7.29 16.83
N ILE A 7 19.58 7.23 15.72
CA ILE A 7 18.44 6.31 15.56
C ILE A 7 18.95 4.85 15.49
N GLN A 8 20.01 4.61 14.73
CA GLN A 8 20.65 3.30 14.61
C GLN A 8 21.13 2.80 15.98
N ALA A 9 21.82 3.64 16.75
CA ALA A 9 22.26 3.30 18.09
C ALA A 9 21.09 3.06 19.06
N MET A 10 20.07 3.90 19.02
CA MET A 10 18.88 3.79 19.89
C MET A 10 18.09 2.51 19.62
N LEU A 11 17.95 2.12 18.35
CA LEU A 11 17.17 0.95 17.92
C LEU A 11 18.02 -0.33 17.83
N GLY A 12 19.32 -0.26 18.13
CA GLY A 12 20.24 -1.40 18.06
C GLY A 12 20.40 -1.98 16.64
N LEU A 13 20.26 -1.14 15.61
CA LEU A 13 20.26 -1.57 14.22
C LEU A 13 21.69 -1.81 13.71
N THR A 14 21.84 -2.89 12.95
CA THR A 14 23.06 -3.17 12.18
C THR A 14 23.15 -2.29 10.93
N ASP A 15 24.34 -2.19 10.33
CA ASP A 15 24.50 -1.44 9.07
C ASP A 15 23.67 -2.04 7.92
N LYS A 16 23.46 -3.36 7.94
CA LYS A 16 22.57 -4.04 6.99
C LYS A 16 21.12 -3.56 7.14
N GLU A 17 20.61 -3.46 8.36
CA GLU A 17 19.23 -3.02 8.62
C GLU A 17 19.06 -1.54 8.31
N LYS A 18 20.06 -0.70 8.64
CA LYS A 18 20.10 0.70 8.21
C LYS A 18 19.98 0.82 6.69
N ALA A 19 20.76 0.02 5.95
CA ALA A 19 20.71 0.03 4.48
C ALA A 19 19.34 -0.40 3.95
N GLN A 20 18.70 -1.41 4.55
CA GLN A 20 17.35 -1.83 4.18
C GLN A 20 16.32 -0.71 4.42
N ILE A 21 16.34 -0.06 5.58
CA ILE A 21 15.43 1.05 5.89
C ILE A 21 15.61 2.20 4.89
N LEU A 22 16.85 2.54 4.55
CA LEU A 22 17.14 3.59 3.58
C LEU A 22 16.75 3.22 2.14
N SER A 23 16.59 1.92 1.83
CA SER A 23 16.16 1.46 0.50
C SER A 23 14.64 1.52 0.27
N ILE A 24 13.85 1.78 1.31
CA ILE A 24 12.39 1.87 1.21
C ILE A 24 12.00 2.89 0.13
N ASN A 25 11.14 2.46 -0.79
CA ASN A 25 10.62 3.20 -1.94
C ASN A 25 11.68 3.65 -2.97
N MET A 26 12.89 3.09 -2.95
CA MET A 26 13.91 3.41 -3.97
C MET A 26 13.74 2.63 -5.29
N ALA A 27 13.04 1.49 -5.26
CA ALA A 27 12.92 0.58 -6.41
C ALA A 27 11.51 -0.03 -6.51
N ASN A 28 10.46 0.79 -6.36
CA ASN A 28 9.10 0.29 -6.45
C ASN A 28 8.78 -0.28 -7.85
N HIS A 29 8.02 -1.36 -7.89
CA HIS A 29 7.53 -1.94 -9.12
C HIS A 29 6.48 -1.00 -9.77
N PRO A 30 6.69 -0.51 -11.00
CA PRO A 30 5.87 0.57 -11.59
C PRO A 30 4.40 0.16 -11.85
N GLY A 31 4.12 -1.13 -11.97
CA GLY A 31 2.78 -1.67 -12.23
C GLY A 31 2.02 -2.20 -11.01
N ARG A 32 2.43 -1.86 -9.78
CA ARG A 32 1.77 -2.30 -8.55
C ARG A 32 1.55 -1.13 -7.61
N LEU A 33 0.44 -1.15 -6.87
CA LEU A 33 0.13 -0.19 -5.83
C LEU A 33 0.34 -0.87 -4.47
N TYR A 34 1.34 -0.40 -3.73
CA TYR A 34 1.68 -0.94 -2.41
C TYR A 34 2.48 0.08 -1.61
N LYS A 35 2.58 -0.15 -0.31
CA LYS A 35 3.53 0.58 0.56
C LYS A 35 4.66 -0.35 0.95
N GLU A 36 5.88 0.16 0.98
CA GLU A 36 7.02 -0.56 1.54
C GLU A 36 7.18 -0.27 3.02
N VAL A 37 7.36 -1.32 3.81
CA VAL A 37 7.67 -1.23 5.24
C VAL A 37 8.89 -2.11 5.55
N TRP A 38 9.76 -1.65 6.43
CA TRP A 38 10.81 -2.49 6.97
C TRP A 38 10.31 -3.18 8.24
N ILE A 39 10.56 -4.49 8.35
CA ILE A 39 10.21 -5.29 9.53
C ILE A 39 11.47 -6.03 9.97
N GLY A 40 11.85 -5.85 11.24
CA GLY A 40 12.91 -6.59 11.91
C GLY A 40 12.34 -7.51 12.99
N LEU A 41 12.67 -8.79 12.93
CA LEU A 41 12.29 -9.82 13.89
C LEU A 41 13.46 -10.09 14.85
N GLY A 42 13.75 -9.13 15.72
CA GLY A 42 14.70 -9.29 16.84
C GLY A 42 16.08 -9.81 16.46
N GLY A 43 16.65 -9.30 15.35
CA GLY A 43 17.99 -9.66 14.88
C GLY A 43 18.11 -11.02 14.17
N THR A 44 17.03 -11.81 14.10
CA THR A 44 17.03 -13.10 13.36
C THR A 44 16.76 -12.93 11.87
N GLN A 45 15.82 -12.03 11.53
CA GLN A 45 15.43 -11.73 10.16
C GLN A 45 15.04 -10.26 10.05
N SER A 46 15.46 -9.64 8.95
CA SER A 46 15.06 -8.27 8.61
C SER A 46 14.92 -8.14 7.10
N ALA A 47 13.86 -7.48 6.63
CA ALA A 47 13.66 -7.19 5.21
C ALA A 47 12.68 -6.02 5.01
N VAL A 48 12.68 -5.50 3.77
CA VAL A 48 11.65 -4.58 3.28
C VAL A 48 10.55 -5.42 2.63
N TYR A 49 9.31 -5.18 3.05
CA TYR A 49 8.13 -5.91 2.59
C TYR A 49 7.19 -4.96 1.86
N ALA A 50 6.58 -5.44 0.79
CA ALA A 50 5.43 -4.79 0.19
C ALA A 50 4.17 -5.13 0.99
N THR A 51 3.43 -4.11 1.41
CA THR A 51 2.14 -4.23 2.08
C THR A 51 1.05 -3.79 1.11
N GLU A 52 0.08 -4.68 0.93
CA GLU A 52 -1.04 -4.54 0.02
C GLU A 52 -2.31 -4.97 0.77
N VAL A 53 -3.41 -4.32 0.42
CA VAL A 53 -4.75 -4.66 0.89
C VAL A 53 -5.61 -5.04 -0.31
N SER A 54 -6.77 -5.65 -0.06
CA SER A 54 -7.73 -5.86 -1.14
C SER A 54 -8.19 -4.53 -1.74
N GLU A 55 -8.58 -4.53 -3.01
CA GLU A 55 -9.12 -3.34 -3.68
C GLU A 55 -10.39 -2.83 -2.95
N GLU A 56 -11.18 -3.75 -2.40
CA GLU A 56 -12.34 -3.45 -1.57
C GLU A 56 -11.94 -2.67 -0.31
N GLU A 57 -10.92 -3.14 0.41
CA GLU A 57 -10.41 -2.46 1.61
C GLU A 57 -9.80 -1.10 1.27
N TYR A 58 -9.04 -1.01 0.18
CA TYR A 58 -8.50 0.26 -0.32
C TYR A 58 -9.61 1.28 -0.60
N LEU A 59 -10.63 0.91 -1.39
CA LEU A 59 -11.76 1.78 -1.72
C LEU A 59 -12.63 2.14 -0.51
N THR A 60 -12.71 1.25 0.49
CA THR A 60 -13.43 1.53 1.74
C THR A 60 -12.79 2.68 2.52
N TYR A 61 -11.46 2.77 2.50
CA TYR A 61 -10.69 3.72 3.31
C TYR A 61 -9.97 4.81 2.51
N THR A 62 -10.21 4.89 1.20
CA THR A 62 -9.52 5.87 0.34
C THR A 62 -9.79 7.31 0.79
N THR A 63 -8.71 8.09 0.82
CA THR A 63 -8.76 9.54 1.03
C THR A 63 -8.65 10.32 -0.26
N GLU A 64 -8.41 9.65 -1.39
CA GLU A 64 -8.30 10.29 -2.69
C GLU A 64 -9.68 10.78 -3.14
N GLU A 65 -9.82 12.08 -3.39
CA GLU A 65 -11.11 12.71 -3.66
C GLU A 65 -11.80 12.09 -4.88
N THR A 66 -11.04 11.83 -5.94
CA THR A 66 -11.55 11.27 -7.20
C THR A 66 -12.15 9.88 -7.00
N GLU A 67 -11.46 9.01 -6.26
CA GLU A 67 -11.92 7.66 -5.93
C GLU A 67 -13.12 7.70 -4.98
N LYS A 68 -13.10 8.60 -3.99
CA LYS A 68 -14.23 8.78 -3.06
C LYS A 68 -15.50 9.21 -3.78
N LEU A 69 -15.39 10.15 -4.73
CA LEU A 69 -16.51 10.56 -5.57
C LEU A 69 -17.00 9.42 -6.48
N GLU A 70 -16.10 8.58 -6.98
CA GLU A 70 -16.45 7.39 -7.77
C GLU A 70 -17.26 6.37 -6.93
N VAL A 71 -16.83 6.09 -5.70
CA VAL A 71 -17.55 5.23 -4.74
C VAL A 71 -18.95 5.79 -4.46
N PHE A 72 -19.07 7.09 -4.17
CA PHE A 72 -20.37 7.68 -3.87
C PHE A 72 -21.33 7.69 -5.07
N ARG A 73 -20.86 8.04 -6.27
CA ARG A 73 -21.68 7.97 -7.49
C ARG A 73 -22.16 6.55 -7.76
N THR A 74 -21.33 5.55 -7.47
CA THR A 74 -21.71 4.14 -7.65
C THR A 74 -22.69 3.69 -6.57
N THR A 75 -22.52 4.17 -5.35
CA THR A 75 -23.45 3.95 -4.23
C THR A 75 -24.84 4.49 -4.55
N GLU A 76 -24.95 5.66 -5.16
CA GLU A 76 -26.22 6.23 -5.63
C GLU A 76 -26.92 5.32 -6.65
N LYS A 77 -26.17 4.71 -7.59
CA LYS A 77 -26.72 3.74 -8.56
C LYS A 77 -27.28 2.49 -7.90
N PHE A 78 -26.75 2.11 -6.73
CA PHE A 78 -27.20 0.95 -5.96
C PHE A 78 -28.15 1.33 -4.81
N GLY A 79 -28.83 2.49 -4.90
CA GLY A 79 -29.85 2.89 -3.93
C GLY A 79 -29.31 3.10 -2.52
N GLY A 80 -28.05 3.53 -2.39
CA GLY A 80 -27.40 3.77 -1.10
C GLY A 80 -26.62 2.56 -0.57
N ASN A 81 -26.62 1.41 -1.26
CA ASN A 81 -25.84 0.25 -0.84
C ASN A 81 -24.35 0.41 -1.19
N ILE A 82 -23.59 0.99 -0.24
CA ILE A 82 -22.16 1.25 -0.41
C ILE A 82 -21.32 -0.02 -0.49
N GLU A 83 -21.70 -1.08 0.22
CA GLU A 83 -20.97 -2.34 0.19
C GLU A 83 -21.01 -2.96 -1.21
N LEU A 84 -22.19 -2.98 -1.84
CA LEU A 84 -22.35 -3.46 -3.21
C LEU A 84 -21.58 -2.59 -4.21
N ALA A 85 -21.60 -1.26 -4.02
CA ALA A 85 -20.85 -0.33 -4.84
C ALA A 85 -19.34 -0.58 -4.80
N ILE A 86 -18.77 -0.76 -3.60
CA ILE A 86 -17.35 -1.05 -3.41
C ILE A 86 -16.96 -2.37 -4.07
N ARG A 87 -17.76 -3.43 -3.88
CA ARG A 87 -17.51 -4.74 -4.50
C ARG A 87 -17.50 -4.65 -6.03
N GLU A 88 -18.46 -3.94 -6.62
CA GLU A 88 -18.56 -3.78 -8.07
C GLU A 88 -17.40 -2.95 -8.64
N LEU A 89 -17.03 -1.85 -7.98
CA LEU A 89 -15.89 -1.03 -8.39
C LEU A 89 -14.57 -1.78 -8.30
N ALA A 90 -14.36 -2.49 -7.19
CA ALA A 90 -13.16 -3.31 -7.00
C ALA A 90 -13.03 -4.37 -8.09
N GLN A 91 -14.14 -5.04 -8.42
CA GLN A 91 -14.15 -6.04 -9.50
C GLN A 91 -13.89 -5.43 -10.88
N SER A 92 -14.45 -4.25 -11.15
CA SER A 92 -14.25 -3.52 -12.41
C SER A 92 -12.79 -3.14 -12.59
N LYS A 93 -12.15 -2.53 -11.58
CA LYS A 93 -10.73 -2.15 -11.60
C LYS A 93 -9.81 -3.35 -11.83
N ARG A 94 -10.06 -4.47 -11.14
CA ARG A 94 -9.30 -5.72 -11.36
C ARG A 94 -9.42 -6.24 -12.80
N ASN A 95 -10.61 -6.15 -13.40
CA ASN A 95 -10.84 -6.61 -14.76
C ASN A 95 -10.12 -5.70 -15.78
N GLU A 96 -10.08 -4.40 -15.54
CA GLU A 96 -9.32 -3.45 -16.37
C GLU A 96 -7.82 -3.73 -16.32
N THR A 97 -7.25 -3.97 -15.13
CA THR A 97 -5.84 -4.33 -15.00
C THR A 97 -5.51 -5.62 -15.74
N LYS A 98 -6.39 -6.64 -15.71
CA LYS A 98 -6.21 -7.88 -16.46
C LYS A 98 -6.22 -7.64 -17.97
N ARG A 99 -7.13 -6.79 -18.47
CA ARG A 99 -7.21 -6.45 -19.90
C ARG A 99 -5.97 -5.71 -20.39
N GLN A 100 -5.37 -4.85 -19.57
CA GLN A 100 -4.15 -4.12 -19.94
C GLN A 100 -2.89 -5.00 -19.98
N ARG A 101 -2.92 -6.19 -19.38
CA ARG A 101 -1.80 -7.14 -19.33
C ARG A 101 -1.84 -8.20 -20.44
N ASN A 102 -2.96 -8.29 -21.17
CA ASN A 102 -3.20 -9.24 -22.26
C ASN A 102 -3.14 -8.52 -23.61
#